data_AF-A0A2J0T0D2-F1
#
_entry.id   AF-A0A2J0T0D2-F1
#
_cell.length_a   1.000
_cell.length_b   1.000
_cell.length_c   1.000
_cell.angle_alpha   90.00
_cell.angle_beta   90.00
_cell.angle_gamma   90.00
#
_symmetry.space_group_name_H-M   'P 1'
#
loop_
_entity.id
_entity.type
_entity.pdbx_description
1 polymer ?
#
loop_
_entity_poly.entity_id
_entity_poly.type
_entity_poly.pdbx_seq_one_letter_code
_entity_poly.pdbx_strand_id
1 'polypeptide(L)' 'MKLHLASMAALMLAVGALSTSSQATASGGGGGPENTNCVRVKMGPYYHQRCEVTYFEEDGTPYIRVYWIDQNGQWYLPAD' A
#
# COMPACT_ATOMS: atom_id res chain seq x y z
N MET A 1 -1.48 -49.04 0.23
CA MET A 1 -2.20 -47.76 -0.03
C MET A 1 -1.35 -46.98 -1.02
N LYS A 2 -1.93 -46.41 -2.09
CA LYS A 2 -1.15 -45.71 -3.14
C LYS A 2 -1.12 -44.21 -2.86
N LEU A 3 0.08 -43.65 -2.74
CA LEU A 3 0.31 -42.21 -2.59
C LEU A 3 0.82 -41.64 -3.91
N HIS A 4 0.01 -40.80 -4.57
CA HIS A 4 0.48 -39.92 -5.65
C HIS A 4 -0.10 -38.52 -5.45
N LEU A 5 0.50 -37.79 -4.52
CA LEU A 5 0.46 -36.33 -4.48
C LEU A 5 1.33 -35.80 -5.62
N ALA A 6 0.74 -35.14 -6.63
CA ALA A 6 1.43 -34.17 -7.50
C ALA A 6 0.46 -33.50 -8.47
N SER A 7 -0.02 -32.29 -8.15
CA SER A 7 -0.30 -31.25 -9.15
C SER A 7 -0.38 -29.90 -8.45
N MET A 8 0.77 -29.34 -8.09
CA MET A 8 0.86 -27.93 -7.72
C MET A 8 0.94 -27.11 -9.00
N ALA A 9 -0.21 -26.67 -9.51
CA ALA A 9 -0.27 -25.73 -10.63
C ALA A 9 0.23 -24.37 -10.15
N ALA A 10 1.48 -24.03 -10.49
CA ALA A 10 2.09 -22.76 -10.12
C ALA A 10 1.41 -21.60 -10.87
N LEU A 11 0.66 -20.77 -10.15
CA LEU A 11 0.13 -19.50 -10.67
C LEU A 11 1.27 -18.47 -10.73
N MET A 12 2.05 -18.50 -11.81
CA MET A 12 3.01 -17.45 -12.14
C MET A 12 2.28 -16.21 -12.63
N LEU A 13 1.83 -15.36 -11.70
CA LEU A 13 1.32 -14.03 -11.99
C LEU A 13 2.46 -13.12 -12.43
N ALA A 14 2.61 -12.96 -13.74
CA ALA A 14 3.55 -12.03 -14.34
C ALA A 14 3.12 -10.58 -14.05
N VAL A 15 3.66 -9.98 -12.99
CA VAL A 15 3.58 -8.52 -12.77
C VAL A 15 4.52 -7.86 -13.78
N GLY A 16 3.98 -7.55 -14.95
CA GLY A 16 4.68 -6.80 -15.99
C GLY A 16 5.10 -5.41 -15.49
N ALA A 17 6.21 -4.91 -16.03
CA ALA A 17 6.85 -3.69 -15.57
C ALA A 17 5.92 -2.46 -15.60
N LEU A 18 5.62 -1.92 -14.42
CA LEU A 18 5.14 -0.54 -14.25
C LEU A 18 6.31 0.38 -13.88
N SER A 19 7.36 0.35 -14.69
CA SER A 19 8.41 1.37 -14.69
C SER A 19 7.88 2.67 -15.31
N THR A 20 6.91 3.31 -14.64
CA THR A 20 6.59 4.72 -14.92
C THR A 20 7.37 5.56 -13.92
N SER A 21 8.24 6.45 -14.40
CA SER A 21 8.75 7.57 -13.62
C SER A 21 7.65 8.63 -13.50
N SER A 22 6.51 8.23 -12.93
CA SER A 22 5.44 9.15 -12.58
C SER A 22 5.90 9.95 -11.37
N GLN A 23 6.00 11.26 -11.52
CA GLN A 23 5.84 12.15 -10.38
C GLN A 23 4.48 11.78 -9.77
N ALA A 24 4.48 11.27 -8.54
CA ALA A 24 3.26 10.95 -7.82
C ALA A 24 2.56 12.23 -7.38
N THR A 25 1.99 12.97 -8.33
CA THR A 25 0.91 13.92 -8.08
C THR A 25 -0.28 13.10 -7.63
N ALA A 26 -0.42 12.95 -6.32
CA ALA A 26 -1.61 12.38 -5.70
C ALA A 26 -2.79 13.32 -5.98
N SER A 27 -3.47 13.10 -7.10
CA SER A 27 -4.79 13.65 -7.38
C SER A 27 -5.83 12.84 -6.63
N GLY A 28 -6.77 13.49 -5.97
CA GLY A 28 -7.96 12.78 -5.50
C GLY A 28 -8.76 12.25 -6.72
N GLY A 29 -8.79 10.91 -6.96
CA GLY A 29 -9.54 10.29 -8.08
C GLY A 29 -9.86 8.75 -8.11
N GLY A 30 -9.49 7.90 -7.13
CA GLY A 30 -9.96 6.48 -7.04
C GLY A 30 -10.28 5.93 -5.62
N GLY A 31 -11.49 5.36 -5.43
CA GLY A 31 -12.11 4.74 -4.23
C GLY A 31 -11.30 4.62 -2.92
N GLY A 32 -11.44 5.61 -2.04
CA GLY A 32 -10.40 6.01 -1.11
C GLY A 32 -9.65 7.33 -1.42
N PRO A 33 -10.02 8.20 -2.40
CA PRO A 33 -9.12 9.29 -2.82
C PRO A 33 -9.56 10.68 -2.31
N GLU A 34 -10.77 10.71 -1.78
CA GLU A 34 -11.39 11.75 -0.98
C GLU A 34 -11.09 11.45 0.51
N ASN A 35 -10.61 10.24 0.82
CA ASN A 35 -10.40 9.70 2.17
C ASN A 35 -8.94 9.37 2.51
N THR A 36 -8.00 9.49 1.57
CA THR A 36 -6.57 9.24 1.80
C THR A 36 -5.80 10.56 1.80
N ASN A 37 -5.11 10.86 2.89
CA ASN A 37 -4.26 12.03 3.04
C ASN A 37 -2.80 11.61 3.20
N CYS A 38 -1.95 11.97 2.25
CA CYS A 38 -0.52 11.62 2.25
C CYS A 38 0.36 12.86 2.40
N VAL A 39 1.19 12.89 3.43
CA VAL A 39 2.14 13.97 3.71
C VAL A 39 3.59 13.49 3.63
N ARG A 40 4.47 14.34 3.11
CA ARG A 40 5.92 14.07 3.06
C ARG A 40 6.56 14.43 4.40
N VAL A 41 7.26 13.48 5.02
CA VAL A 41 7.88 13.62 6.34
C VAL A 41 9.39 13.42 6.20
N LYS A 42 10.19 14.26 6.86
CA LYS A 42 11.65 14.07 6.91
C LYS A 42 11.99 13.17 8.11
N MET A 43 12.66 12.05 7.86
CA MET A 43 13.10 11.11 8.90
C MET A 43 14.62 10.90 8.74
N GLY A 44 15.40 11.51 9.63
CA GLY A 44 16.85 11.53 9.54
C GLY A 44 17.34 12.15 8.21
N PRO A 45 18.20 11.45 7.43
CA PRO A 45 18.68 11.95 6.14
C PRO A 45 17.67 11.78 4.99
N TYR A 46 16.61 10.99 5.18
CA TYR A 46 15.67 10.62 4.11
C TYR A 46 14.30 11.29 4.26
N TYR A 47 13.52 11.24 3.17
CA TYR A 47 12.12 11.63 3.18
C TYR A 47 11.26 10.39 2.96
N HIS A 48 10.25 10.26 3.81
CA HIS A 48 9.25 9.21 3.78
C HIS A 48 7.90 9.85 3.46
N GLN A 49 6.93 9.05 3.04
CA GLN A 49 5.53 9.49 2.93
C GLN A 49 4.73 8.80 4.02
N ARG A 50 3.99 9.58 4.83
CA ARG A 50 3.01 9.09 5.79
C ARG A 50 1.64 9.28 5.17
N CYS A 51 0.84 8.22 5.09
CA CYS A 51 -0.51 8.28 4.59
C CYS A 51 -1.50 7.85 5.68
N GLU A 52 -2.56 8.63 5.84
CA GLU A 52 -3.74 8.31 6.63
C GLU A 52 -4.86 7.93 5.67
N VAL A 53 -5.56 6.83 5.96
CA VAL A 53 -6.75 6.42 5.22
C VAL A 53 -7.92 6.33 6.18
N THR A 54 -8.97 7.10 5.90
CA THR A 54 -10.24 7.06 6.63
C THR A 54 -11.13 5.95 6.07
N TYR A 55 -11.32 4.93 6.89
CA TYR A 55 -12.29 3.85 6.68
C TYR A 55 -13.54 4.09 7.54
N PHE A 56 -14.57 3.32 7.27
CA PHE A 56 -15.81 3.30 8.05
C PHE A 56 -16.16 1.86 8.42
N GLU A 57 -16.69 1.66 9.63
CA GLU A 57 -17.31 0.41 10.07
C GLU A 57 -18.74 0.28 9.48
N GLU A 58 -19.39 -0.87 9.70
CA GLU A 58 -20.73 -1.16 9.15
C GLU A 58 -21.82 -0.21 9.68
N ASP A 59 -21.64 0.33 10.89
CA ASP A 59 -22.50 1.35 11.51
C ASP A 59 -22.21 2.79 11.03
N GLY A 60 -21.20 2.97 10.17
CA GLY A 60 -20.73 4.29 9.72
C GLY A 60 -19.72 4.98 10.66
N THR A 61 -19.23 4.31 11.71
CA THR A 61 -18.19 4.85 12.59
C THR A 61 -16.86 4.97 11.83
N PRO A 62 -16.24 6.17 11.75
CA PRO A 62 -14.97 6.35 11.06
C PRO A 62 -13.79 5.84 11.88
N TYR A 63 -12.82 5.21 11.22
CA TYR A 63 -11.52 4.89 11.81
C TYR A 63 -10.38 5.16 10.83
N ILE A 64 -9.20 5.48 11.36
CA ILE A 64 -8.02 5.81 10.56
C ILE A 64 -7.02 4.67 10.63
N ARG A 65 -6.52 4.21 9.48
CA ARG A 65 -5.25 3.45 9.42
C ARG A 65 -4.15 4.35 8.92
N VAL A 66 -2.95 4.17 9.48
CA VAL A 66 -1.74 4.88 9.06
C VAL A 66 -0.78 3.87 8.44
N TYR A 67 -0.24 4.19 7.27
CA TYR A 67 0.88 3.46 6.68
C TYR A 67 1.97 4.43 6.23
N TRP A 68 3.16 3.90 6.01
CA TRP A 68 4.31 4.67 5.55
C TRP A 68 4.93 4.04 4.31
N ILE A 69 5.54 4.89 3.50
CA ILE A 69 6.35 4.52 2.34
C ILE A 69 7.73 5.13 2.53
N ASP A 70 8.78 4.31 2.44
CA ASP A 70 10.18 4.75 2.58
C ASP A 70 10.72 5.46 1.32
N GLN A 71 11.98 5.89 1.36
CA GLN A 71 12.62 6.56 0.23
C GLN A 71 12.80 5.67 -1.02
N ASN A 72 12.62 4.36 -0.89
CA ASN A 72 12.73 3.36 -1.96
C ASN A 72 11.35 2.97 -2.52
N GLY A 73 10.25 3.49 -1.96
CA GLY A 73 8.89 3.10 -2.30
C GLY A 73 8.37 1.89 -1.53
N GLN A 74 9.11 1.38 -0.54
CA GLN A 74 8.72 0.21 0.24
C GLN A 74 7.74 0.59 1.35
N TRP A 75 6.67 -0.20 1.45
CA TRP A 75 5.62 0.01 2.45
C TRP A 75 6.04 -0.57 3.81
N TYR A 76 5.75 0.17 4.88
CA TYR A 76 5.94 -0.30 6.25
C TYR A 76 4.89 0.29 7.21
N LEU A 77 4.69 -0.41 8.33
CA LEU A 77 4.04 0.14 9.52
C LEU A 77 5.15 0.63 10.46
N PRO A 78 4.97 1.75 11.17
CA PRO A 78 5.92 2.15 12.19
C PRO A 78 5.90 1.09 13.31
N ALA A 79 7.03 0.88 13.98
CA ALA A 79 7.01 0.18 15.25
C ALA A 79 6.29 1.06 16.29
N ASP A 80 5.47 0.42 17.13
CA ASP A 80 4.73 1.06 18.23
C ASP A 80 5.67 1.60 19.34
#